data_AF-A0A8T9Q4W5-F1
#
_entry.id   AF-A0A8T9Q4W5-F1
#
_cell.length_a   1.000
_cell.length_b   1.000
_cell.length_c   1.000
_cell.angle_alpha   90.00
_cell.angle_beta   90.00
_cell.angle_gamma   90.00
#
_symmetry.space_group_name_H-M   'P 1'
#
loop_
_entity.id
_entity.type
_entity.pdbx_description
1 polymer ?
#
loop_
_entity_poly.entity_id
_entity_poly.type
_entity_poly.pdbx_seq_one_letter_code
_entity_poly.pdbx_strand_id
1 'polypeptide(L)'
;MLLGSGLSYRFLGGSPTQVERLERPTLGYSGQVSATYALSRQLAVSAGLGYSEYATSLNYQLRKSASDSLGQQNTLTRKKFRDTYGFLTIPVQAQLTLAGNARWRYGVQAGGTGAFLTGAKTTEGSACKCQQVQWNGSQQAMPFTRTNLLLTGGAFASYQFALGQWLTIRPQGQIFLNSLSTGASGRAPRRPGTWVCRPATAGTWTLASTKPAPLFSSTLLILSMMKRLLLSALAAFSLLLPSCQLDSGMVICEDGTTPGPVTVPPTLNALTAQLGAPVQKITYDPTRTNVFTSPNGTVVTIPPNAFLRRGQTGTGPVELSFREVFSRADMVLSNMPTISGGRLLESAGEVYLRADKDSTITMAPGTKLTVQTQTPPNVASRDSMRLFVGGWGGGAGSACFEWSLNRDPTSALQPSAGGASNTITVSSSLYNSGLNWLNCDKFYSSPNPRTTIQVTVPGSNIDPTSNTMVFAVFRTFNGAIRICNFKAPNIFEMPGIPTETPLSVVVIRTVESKLYYGRQNTTAQAGVAVTPTLQETTPAALVDALNQL
;
A
#
# COMPACT_ATOMS: atom_id res chain seq x y z
N MET A 1 -33.20 14.37 13.51
CA MET A 1 -32.10 14.72 12.58
C MET A 1 -30.80 14.17 13.15
N LEU A 2 -30.00 13.48 12.33
CA LEU A 2 -28.68 12.94 12.68
C LEU A 2 -27.62 13.75 11.95
N LEU A 3 -26.58 14.17 12.66
CA LEU A 3 -25.38 14.79 12.09
C LEU A 3 -24.16 14.05 12.63
N GLY A 4 -23.12 13.89 11.83
CA GLY A 4 -21.87 13.32 12.34
C GLY A 4 -20.72 13.37 11.35
N SER A 5 -19.51 13.40 11.91
CA SER A 5 -18.27 13.24 11.18
C SER A 5 -17.88 11.75 11.09
N GLY A 6 -17.30 11.38 9.96
CA GLY A 6 -16.85 10.02 9.69
C GLY A 6 -15.39 9.99 9.29
N LEU A 7 -14.62 9.06 9.86
CA LEU A 7 -13.28 8.77 9.37
C LEU A 7 -13.37 7.74 8.25
N SER A 8 -12.76 8.10 7.13
CA SER A 8 -12.94 7.44 5.83
C SER A 8 -11.75 6.54 5.48
N TYR A 9 -11.85 5.26 5.79
CA TYR A 9 -10.87 4.24 5.39
C TYR A 9 -11.18 3.70 4.00
N ARG A 10 -10.19 3.08 3.36
CA ARG A 10 -10.38 2.40 2.07
C ARG A 10 -9.52 1.16 1.98
N PHE A 11 -10.05 0.18 1.27
CA PHE A 11 -9.27 -0.86 0.65
C PHE A 11 -9.04 -0.49 -0.82
N LEU A 12 -7.77 -0.48 -1.23
CA LEU A 12 -7.36 -0.37 -2.62
C LEU A 12 -7.08 -1.78 -3.13
N GLY A 13 -7.81 -2.23 -4.16
CA GLY A 13 -7.50 -3.46 -4.88
C GLY A 13 -6.67 -3.18 -6.14
N GLY A 14 -6.13 -4.24 -6.75
CA GLY A 14 -5.38 -4.12 -8.02
C GLY A 14 -4.06 -3.36 -7.88
N SER A 15 -3.69 -2.58 -8.91
CA SER A 15 -2.42 -1.85 -9.00
C SER A 15 -2.63 -0.33 -8.84
N PRO A 16 -2.74 0.21 -7.62
CA PRO A 16 -2.93 1.64 -7.41
C PRO A 16 -1.70 2.44 -7.86
N THR A 17 -1.95 3.61 -8.44
CA THR A 17 -0.88 4.55 -8.83
C THR A 17 -0.12 5.06 -7.60
N GLN A 18 1.08 5.60 -7.81
CA GLN A 18 1.91 6.15 -6.73
C GLN A 18 1.15 7.22 -5.92
N VAL A 19 0.38 8.09 -6.59
CA VAL A 19 -0.44 9.13 -5.95
C VAL A 19 -1.59 8.50 -5.15
N GLU A 20 -2.25 7.51 -5.74
CA GLU A 20 -3.34 6.80 -5.08
C GLU A 20 -2.88 6.10 -3.82
N ARG A 21 -1.66 5.56 -3.73
CA ARG A 21 -1.13 4.94 -2.50
C ARG A 21 -0.87 5.94 -1.37
N LEU A 22 -0.70 7.22 -1.70
CA LEU A 22 -0.39 8.29 -0.75
C LEU A 22 -1.63 8.95 -0.15
N GLU A 23 -2.83 8.74 -0.70
CA GLU A 23 -4.03 9.30 -0.05
C GLU A 23 -4.25 8.64 1.32
N ARG A 24 -4.55 9.46 2.32
CA ARG A 24 -4.83 9.09 3.70
C ARG A 24 -6.28 9.36 4.05
N PRO A 25 -6.89 8.59 4.96
CA PRO A 25 -8.20 8.91 5.52
C PRO A 25 -8.25 10.36 6.02
N THR A 26 -9.34 11.06 5.73
CA THR A 26 -9.62 12.34 6.38
C THR A 26 -11.08 12.42 6.82
N LEU A 27 -11.43 13.48 7.54
CA LEU A 27 -12.78 13.68 8.03
C LEU A 27 -13.71 14.02 6.87
N GLY A 28 -14.74 13.19 6.72
CA GLY A 28 -15.93 13.49 5.94
C GLY A 28 -17.09 13.86 6.85
N TYR A 29 -18.16 14.40 6.27
CA TYR A 29 -19.35 14.81 6.99
C TYR A 29 -20.58 14.08 6.49
N SER A 30 -21.52 13.82 7.38
CA SER A 30 -22.78 13.21 6.99
C SER A 30 -23.93 13.73 7.82
N GLY A 31 -25.10 13.81 7.20
CA GLY A 31 -26.35 14.20 7.84
C GLY A 31 -27.50 13.39 7.29
N GLN A 32 -28.46 13.01 8.14
CA GLN A 32 -29.67 12.34 7.68
C GLN A 32 -30.90 12.69 8.51
N VAL A 33 -32.06 12.63 7.88
CA VAL A 33 -33.38 12.72 8.50
C VAL A 33 -34.09 11.40 8.21
N SER A 34 -34.64 10.78 9.25
CA SER A 34 -35.27 9.47 9.16
C SER A 34 -36.55 9.41 9.96
N ALA A 35 -37.57 8.78 9.41
CA ALA A 35 -38.75 8.34 10.16
C ALA A 35 -38.46 6.95 10.75
N THR A 36 -38.92 6.72 11.98
CA THR A 36 -38.76 5.43 12.66
C THR A 36 -40.12 4.93 13.10
N TYR A 37 -40.45 3.71 12.71
CA TYR A 37 -41.68 3.01 13.09
C TYR A 37 -41.33 1.87 14.04
N ALA A 38 -41.96 1.86 15.22
CA ALA A 38 -41.79 0.76 16.18
C ALA A 38 -42.72 -0.39 15.79
N LEU A 39 -42.13 -1.54 15.40
CA LEU A 39 -42.87 -2.77 15.12
C LEU A 39 -43.27 -3.49 16.41
N SER A 40 -42.43 -3.38 17.44
CA SER A 40 -42.69 -3.91 18.79
C SER A 40 -42.02 -3.03 19.84
N ARG A 41 -42.10 -3.41 21.12
CA ARG A 41 -41.39 -2.72 22.21
C ARG A 41 -39.87 -2.74 22.04
N GLN A 42 -39.33 -3.74 21.34
CA GLN A 42 -37.90 -3.94 21.18
C GLN A 42 -37.42 -3.68 19.74
N LEU A 43 -38.27 -3.92 18.74
CA LEU A 43 -37.90 -3.80 17.33
C LEU A 43 -38.49 -2.54 16.69
N ALA A 44 -37.64 -1.75 16.04
CA ALA A 44 -38.05 -0.62 15.22
C ALA A 44 -37.36 -0.65 13.87
N VAL A 45 -38.03 -0.13 12.85
CA VAL A 45 -37.48 0.05 11.50
C VAL A 45 -37.48 1.53 11.17
N SER A 46 -36.40 1.99 10.55
CA SER A 46 -36.26 3.37 10.13
C SER A 46 -35.88 3.46 8.66
N ALA A 47 -36.46 4.44 7.98
CA ALA A 47 -36.11 4.82 6.62
C ALA A 47 -35.91 6.33 6.57
N GLY A 48 -34.98 6.79 5.74
CA GLY A 48 -34.67 8.21 5.70
C GLY A 48 -34.02 8.67 4.42
N LEU A 49 -33.66 9.94 4.42
CA LEU A 49 -32.88 10.62 3.41
C LEU A 49 -31.70 11.30 4.09
N GLY A 50 -30.55 11.28 3.44
CA GLY A 50 -29.36 11.90 3.97
C GLY A 50 -28.36 12.26 2.89
N TYR A 51 -27.28 12.85 3.35
CA TYR A 51 -26.10 13.15 2.57
C TYR A 51 -24.88 12.64 3.31
N SER A 52 -23.94 12.04 2.58
CA SER A 52 -22.64 11.68 3.13
C SER A 52 -21.51 12.07 2.19
N GLU A 53 -20.49 12.70 2.74
CA GLU A 53 -19.21 12.96 2.07
C GLU A 53 -18.19 11.93 2.55
N TYR A 54 -17.64 11.16 1.62
CA TYR A 54 -16.42 10.40 1.82
C TYR A 54 -15.23 11.28 1.41
N ALA A 55 -14.19 11.35 2.25
CA ALA A 55 -13.06 12.23 1.99
C ALA A 55 -11.72 11.54 2.26
N THR A 56 -10.74 11.80 1.39
CA THR A 56 -9.33 11.47 1.60
C THR A 56 -8.48 12.74 1.51
N SER A 57 -7.32 12.72 2.15
CA SER A 57 -6.33 13.79 2.05
C SER A 57 -5.04 13.26 1.45
N LEU A 58 -4.42 14.03 0.59
CA LEU A 58 -3.17 13.69 -0.06
C LEU A 58 -2.17 14.80 0.27
N ASN A 59 -1.16 14.47 1.07
CA ASN A 59 -0.11 15.40 1.48
C ASN A 59 1.24 14.81 1.09
N TYR A 60 1.92 15.42 0.12
CA TYR A 60 3.23 14.96 -0.32
C TYR A 60 4.14 16.11 -0.74
N GLN A 61 5.45 15.86 -0.73
CA GLN A 61 6.46 16.80 -1.19
C GLN A 61 6.92 16.41 -2.59
N LEU A 62 6.87 17.36 -3.52
CA LEU A 62 7.43 17.24 -4.87
C LEU A 62 8.87 17.72 -4.87
N ARG A 63 9.78 16.88 -5.34
CA ARG A 63 11.13 17.30 -5.75
C ARG A 63 11.18 17.30 -7.28
N LYS A 64 11.34 18.48 -7.87
CA LYS A 64 11.42 18.68 -9.32
C LYS A 64 12.88 18.55 -9.78
N SER A 65 13.21 17.53 -10.59
CA SER A 65 14.53 17.36 -11.21
C SER A 65 14.50 17.94 -12.62
N ALA A 66 14.97 19.17 -12.79
CA ALA A 66 15.12 19.77 -14.10
C ALA A 66 16.37 19.25 -14.81
N SER A 67 16.18 18.82 -16.06
CA SER A 67 17.26 18.52 -17.00
C SER A 67 17.61 19.79 -17.75
N ASP A 68 18.54 20.62 -17.26
CA ASP A 68 19.66 21.09 -18.08
C ASP A 68 20.73 21.84 -17.27
N SER A 69 21.93 21.79 -17.84
CA SER A 69 23.16 22.48 -17.53
C SER A 69 23.00 23.96 -17.16
N LEU A 70 23.43 24.29 -15.93
CA LEU A 70 23.69 25.62 -15.31
C LEU A 70 22.90 25.81 -14.01
N GLY A 71 23.55 25.51 -12.87
CA GLY A 71 23.26 26.16 -11.58
C GLY A 71 21.86 25.96 -10.95
N GLN A 72 21.70 24.84 -10.25
CA GLN A 72 20.99 24.66 -8.96
C GLN A 72 19.71 25.45 -8.61
N GLN A 73 18.59 24.73 -8.38
CA GLN A 73 17.75 24.88 -7.16
C GLN A 73 16.78 23.68 -7.01
N ASN A 74 16.92 22.90 -5.94
CA ASN A 74 15.95 21.85 -5.57
C ASN A 74 14.73 22.51 -4.92
N THR A 75 13.72 22.89 -5.71
CA THR A 75 12.50 23.46 -5.13
C THR A 75 11.57 22.35 -4.64
N LEU A 76 11.60 22.09 -3.34
CA LEU A 76 10.64 21.20 -2.67
C LEU A 76 9.26 21.87 -2.63
N THR A 77 8.34 21.44 -3.46
CA THR A 77 6.97 21.98 -3.48
C THR A 77 6.03 21.04 -2.73
N ARG A 78 5.46 21.50 -1.62
CA ARG A 78 4.45 20.72 -0.89
C ARG A 78 3.11 20.79 -1.64
N LYS A 79 2.54 19.63 -1.98
CA LYS A 79 1.18 19.52 -2.51
C LYS A 79 0.25 18.96 -1.43
N LYS A 80 -0.86 19.65 -1.23
CA LYS A 80 -1.95 19.24 -0.33
C LYS A 80 -3.24 19.24 -1.13
N PHE A 81 -3.85 18.07 -1.25
CA PHE A 81 -5.13 17.89 -1.91
C PHE A 81 -6.11 17.18 -0.99
N ARG A 82 -7.39 17.46 -1.19
CA ARG A 82 -8.50 16.83 -0.47
C ARG A 82 -9.48 16.30 -1.49
N ASP A 83 -9.55 14.98 -1.58
CA ASP A 83 -10.44 14.31 -2.49
C ASP A 83 -11.74 14.01 -1.76
N THR A 84 -12.87 14.30 -2.40
CA THR A 84 -14.19 14.19 -1.81
C THR A 84 -15.16 13.51 -2.76
N TYR A 85 -16.10 12.76 -2.19
CA TYR A 85 -17.15 12.08 -2.92
C TYR A 85 -18.45 12.30 -2.16
N GLY A 86 -19.37 13.02 -2.78
CA GLY A 86 -20.65 13.39 -2.18
C GLY A 86 -21.77 12.45 -2.62
N PHE A 87 -22.51 11.89 -1.67
CA PHE A 87 -23.60 10.97 -1.93
C PHE A 87 -24.90 11.45 -1.34
N LEU A 88 -25.97 11.38 -2.12
CA LEU A 88 -27.34 11.34 -1.61
C LEU A 88 -27.61 9.92 -1.12
N THR A 89 -28.01 9.76 0.14
CA THR A 89 -28.17 8.45 0.78
C THR A 89 -29.62 8.18 1.16
N ILE A 90 -30.07 6.94 0.93
CA ILE A 90 -31.36 6.43 1.37
C ILE A 90 -31.10 5.24 2.32
N PRO A 91 -30.93 5.50 3.63
CA PRO A 91 -30.72 4.46 4.63
C PRO A 91 -32.03 3.76 5.02
N VAL A 92 -31.96 2.44 5.15
CA VAL A 92 -33.00 1.60 5.77
C VAL A 92 -32.35 0.78 6.87
N GLN A 93 -32.76 0.97 8.12
CA GLN A 93 -32.12 0.37 9.29
C GLN A 93 -33.15 -0.24 10.24
N ALA A 94 -32.85 -1.45 10.74
CA ALA A 94 -33.55 -2.07 11.84
C ALA A 94 -32.79 -1.81 13.16
N GLN A 95 -33.54 -1.60 14.24
CA GLN A 95 -33.02 -1.34 15.58
C GLN A 95 -33.62 -2.33 16.56
N LEU A 96 -32.76 -3.00 17.32
CA LEU A 96 -33.15 -3.91 18.39
C LEU A 96 -32.73 -3.32 19.74
N THR A 97 -33.71 -2.94 20.55
CA THR A 97 -33.51 -2.45 21.92
C THR A 97 -33.18 -3.63 22.83
N LEU A 98 -32.02 -3.59 23.47
CA LEU A 98 -31.55 -4.66 24.35
C LEU A 98 -31.98 -4.42 25.79
N ALA A 99 -31.87 -3.18 26.26
CA ALA A 99 -32.31 -2.81 27.60
C ALA A 99 -32.63 -1.31 27.66
N GLY A 100 -33.40 -0.94 28.67
CA GLY A 100 -33.79 0.43 28.92
C GLY A 100 -34.94 0.54 29.91
N ASN A 101 -35.32 1.77 30.18
CA ASN A 101 -36.52 2.15 30.91
C ASN A 101 -37.22 3.31 30.19
N ALA A 102 -38.17 3.97 30.86
CA ALA A 102 -38.88 5.10 30.29
C ALA A 102 -37.97 6.28 29.89
N ARG A 103 -36.79 6.42 30.50
CA ARG A 103 -35.89 7.58 30.35
C ARG A 103 -34.65 7.31 29.50
N TRP A 104 -34.17 6.07 29.41
CA TRP A 104 -33.05 5.72 28.55
C TRP A 104 -33.20 4.34 27.95
N ARG A 105 -32.59 4.11 26.78
CA ARG A 105 -32.53 2.80 26.13
C ARG A 105 -31.26 2.66 25.30
N TYR A 106 -30.75 1.45 25.19
CA TYR A 106 -29.65 1.15 24.26
C TYR A 106 -29.91 -0.14 23.51
N GLY A 107 -29.22 -0.30 22.40
CA GLY A 107 -29.37 -1.48 21.56
C GLY A 107 -28.44 -1.48 20.37
N VAL A 108 -28.71 -2.41 19.47
CA VAL A 108 -27.95 -2.62 18.23
C VAL A 108 -28.79 -2.21 17.03
N GLN A 109 -28.12 -1.86 15.94
CA GLN A 109 -28.76 -1.52 14.68
C GLN A 109 -27.96 -2.03 13.50
N ALA A 110 -28.67 -2.42 12.44
CA ALA A 110 -28.08 -2.85 11.19
C ALA A 110 -29.01 -2.49 10.01
N GLY A 111 -28.45 -2.34 8.82
CA GLY A 111 -29.25 -1.96 7.65
C GLY A 111 -28.45 -1.79 6.38
N GLY A 112 -29.17 -1.47 5.31
CA GLY A 112 -28.62 -1.13 4.00
C GLY A 112 -28.75 0.37 3.72
N THR A 113 -27.93 0.89 2.82
CA THR A 113 -28.05 2.27 2.34
C THR A 113 -27.78 2.31 0.85
N GLY A 114 -28.76 2.78 0.08
CA GLY A 114 -28.53 3.18 -1.31
C GLY A 114 -27.85 4.54 -1.34
N ALA A 115 -26.70 4.66 -2.02
CA ALA A 115 -25.91 5.88 -2.10
C ALA A 115 -25.69 6.29 -3.56
N PHE A 116 -26.24 7.45 -3.92
CA PHE A 116 -26.20 8.00 -5.28
C PHE A 116 -25.18 9.13 -5.33
N LEU A 117 -24.18 8.99 -6.19
CA LEU A 117 -23.10 9.96 -6.34
C LEU A 117 -23.63 11.27 -6.94
N THR A 118 -23.48 12.35 -6.19
CA THR A 118 -23.91 13.70 -6.59
C THR A 118 -22.77 14.49 -7.23
N GLY A 119 -21.53 14.18 -6.85
CA GLY A 119 -20.32 14.77 -7.40
C GLY A 119 -19.09 14.22 -6.71
N ALA A 120 -17.93 14.42 -7.33
CA ALA A 120 -16.65 14.06 -6.76
C ALA A 120 -15.61 15.14 -7.07
N LYS A 121 -14.67 15.36 -6.15
CA LYS A 121 -13.47 16.13 -6.40
C LYS A 121 -12.30 15.20 -6.18
N THR A 122 -11.51 14.95 -7.21
CA THR A 122 -10.43 13.95 -7.13
C THR A 122 -9.13 14.49 -7.69
N THR A 123 -8.02 13.99 -7.17
CA THR A 123 -6.70 14.31 -7.68
C THR A 123 -6.44 13.46 -8.92
N GLU A 124 -6.19 14.12 -10.05
CA GLU A 124 -5.99 13.50 -11.36
C GLU A 124 -4.61 13.83 -11.91
N GLY A 125 -4.07 12.94 -12.74
CA GLY A 125 -2.76 13.08 -13.38
C GLY A 125 -1.66 12.28 -12.70
N SER A 126 -0.42 12.45 -13.17
CA SER A 126 0.75 11.84 -12.55
C SER A 126 1.11 12.56 -11.26
N ALA A 127 1.95 11.96 -10.41
CA ALA A 127 2.45 12.65 -9.22
C ALA A 127 3.06 14.01 -9.54
N CYS A 128 3.67 14.17 -10.72
CA CYS A 128 4.40 15.37 -11.13
C CYS A 128 3.53 16.46 -11.76
N LYS A 129 2.33 16.10 -12.23
CA LYS A 129 1.36 17.02 -12.85
C LYS A 129 -0.06 16.77 -12.36
N CYS A 130 -0.22 16.50 -11.06
CA CYS A 130 -1.55 16.27 -10.55
C CYS A 130 -2.31 17.58 -10.29
N GLN A 131 -3.60 17.56 -10.60
CA GLN A 131 -4.53 18.65 -10.36
C GLN A 131 -5.83 18.09 -9.79
N GLN A 132 -6.58 18.90 -9.04
CA GLN A 132 -7.90 18.47 -8.61
C GLN A 132 -8.91 18.73 -9.72
N VAL A 133 -9.56 17.66 -10.16
CA VAL A 133 -10.67 17.72 -11.11
C VAL A 133 -11.98 17.59 -10.34
N GLN A 134 -12.93 18.44 -10.72
CA GLN A 134 -14.30 18.38 -10.24
C GLN A 134 -15.14 17.58 -11.24
N TRP A 135 -15.88 16.60 -10.71
CA TRP A 135 -16.78 15.73 -11.44
C TRP A 135 -18.20 16.02 -10.99
N ASN A 136 -19.04 16.42 -11.93
CA ASN A 136 -20.45 16.66 -11.66
C ASN A 136 -21.24 15.38 -11.90
N GLY A 137 -22.22 15.10 -11.05
CA GLY A 137 -23.06 13.91 -11.16
C GLY A 137 -23.86 13.78 -12.47
N SER A 138 -23.91 14.82 -13.31
CA SER A 138 -24.59 14.80 -14.62
C SER A 138 -23.68 14.51 -15.83
N GLN A 139 -22.36 14.47 -15.68
CA GLN A 139 -21.43 14.26 -16.79
C GLN A 139 -21.53 12.83 -17.34
N GLN A 140 -21.73 12.64 -18.65
CA GLN A 140 -21.93 11.30 -19.25
C GLN A 140 -20.76 10.33 -19.02
N ALA A 141 -19.52 10.80 -19.14
CA ALA A 141 -18.32 10.00 -18.91
C ALA A 141 -17.68 10.35 -17.56
N MET A 142 -17.97 9.55 -16.53
CA MET A 142 -17.33 9.68 -15.22
C MET A 142 -16.68 8.36 -14.80
N PRO A 143 -15.50 8.38 -14.16
CA PRO A 143 -14.75 7.17 -13.80
C PRO A 143 -15.30 6.47 -12.53
N PHE A 144 -16.46 6.90 -12.04
CA PHE A 144 -17.04 6.44 -10.78
C PHE A 144 -18.41 5.79 -10.96
N THR A 145 -18.69 4.81 -10.12
CA THR A 145 -20.00 4.15 -10.05
C THR A 145 -21.02 5.12 -9.45
N ARG A 146 -22.09 5.41 -10.20
CA ARG A 146 -23.14 6.36 -9.79
C ARG A 146 -23.99 5.86 -8.64
N THR A 147 -24.31 4.56 -8.66
CA THR A 147 -25.19 3.93 -7.68
C THR A 147 -24.38 2.95 -6.85
N ASN A 148 -24.36 3.17 -5.55
CA ASN A 148 -23.59 2.39 -4.61
C ASN A 148 -24.51 1.79 -3.55
N LEU A 149 -24.14 0.62 -3.04
CA LEU A 149 -24.84 -0.06 -1.96
C LEU A 149 -23.89 -0.22 -0.77
N LEU A 150 -24.34 0.25 0.38
CA LEU A 150 -23.58 0.20 1.63
C LEU A 150 -24.31 -0.69 2.64
N LEU A 151 -23.53 -1.46 3.40
CA LEU A 151 -24.00 -2.12 4.61
C LEU A 151 -23.65 -1.25 5.82
N THR A 152 -24.58 -1.07 6.75
CA THR A 152 -24.39 -0.33 8.00
C THR A 152 -24.62 -1.25 9.18
N GLY A 153 -23.74 -1.19 10.18
CA GLY A 153 -23.89 -1.88 11.46
C GLY A 153 -23.39 -1.03 12.62
N GLY A 154 -24.03 -1.09 13.78
CA GLY A 154 -23.62 -0.29 14.92
C GLY A 154 -24.51 -0.48 16.15
N ALA A 155 -24.36 0.45 17.08
CA ALA A 155 -25.15 0.52 18.30
C ALA A 155 -25.90 1.86 18.37
N PHE A 156 -26.86 1.96 19.29
CA PHE A 156 -27.48 3.22 19.65
C PHE A 156 -27.68 3.31 21.16
N ALA A 157 -27.63 4.54 21.68
CA ALA A 157 -28.07 4.88 23.02
C ALA A 157 -28.97 6.12 22.93
N SER A 158 -30.16 6.04 23.50
CA SER A 158 -31.15 7.13 23.53
C SER A 158 -31.46 7.53 24.96
N TYR A 159 -31.56 8.84 25.21
CA TYR A 159 -31.97 9.43 26.47
C TYR A 159 -33.13 10.41 26.23
N GLN A 160 -34.21 10.25 26.99
CA GLN A 160 -35.36 11.13 26.95
C GLN A 160 -35.12 12.30 27.92
N PHE A 161 -34.85 13.49 27.38
CA PHE A 161 -34.58 14.69 28.17
C PHE A 161 -35.85 15.52 28.43
N ALA A 162 -36.88 15.37 27.60
CA ALA A 162 -38.21 15.91 27.81
C ALA A 162 -39.26 14.94 27.25
N LEU A 163 -40.53 15.09 27.66
CA LEU A 163 -41.60 14.21 27.20
C LEU A 163 -41.64 14.19 25.65
N GLY A 164 -41.49 13.00 25.09
CA GLY A 164 -41.45 12.78 23.65
C GLY A 164 -40.18 13.27 22.92
N GLN A 165 -39.18 13.80 23.62
CA GLN A 165 -37.94 14.30 23.03
C GLN A 165 -36.74 13.47 23.47
N TRP A 166 -36.07 12.88 22.48
CA TRP A 166 -34.97 11.95 22.67
C TRP A 166 -33.69 12.50 22.06
N LEU A 167 -32.61 12.45 22.84
CA LEU A 167 -31.25 12.55 22.35
C LEU A 167 -30.75 11.13 22.07
N THR A 168 -30.31 10.84 20.86
CA THR A 168 -29.77 9.54 20.47
C THR A 168 -28.35 9.67 19.93
N ILE A 169 -27.45 8.82 20.39
CA ILE A 169 -26.10 8.69 19.87
C ILE A 169 -26.00 7.35 19.14
N ARG A 170 -25.47 7.36 17.91
CA ARG A 170 -25.32 6.17 17.06
C ARG A 170 -23.88 6.02 16.56
N PRO A 171 -23.01 5.28 17.28
CA PRO A 171 -21.76 4.81 16.69
C PRO A 171 -22.05 3.69 15.68
N GLN A 172 -21.66 3.88 14.43
CA GLN A 172 -21.91 2.93 13.35
C GLN A 172 -20.74 2.87 12.36
N GLY A 173 -20.48 1.66 11.85
CA GLY A 173 -19.60 1.42 10.71
C GLY A 173 -20.42 1.24 9.42
N GLN A 174 -19.88 1.69 8.30
CA GLN A 174 -20.46 1.49 6.97
C GLN A 174 -19.41 0.96 5.99
N ILE A 175 -19.79 0.00 5.15
CA ILE A 175 -18.91 -0.60 4.14
C ILE A 175 -19.61 -0.59 2.78
N PHE A 176 -18.91 -0.13 1.75
CA PHE A 176 -19.38 -0.23 0.36
C PHE A 176 -19.26 -1.67 -0.17
N LEU A 177 -20.35 -2.19 -0.72
CA LEU A 177 -20.38 -3.53 -1.30
C LEU A 177 -19.82 -3.57 -2.73
N ASN A 178 -19.99 -2.47 -3.48
CA ASN A 178 -19.46 -2.30 -4.83
C ASN A 178 -18.24 -1.35 -4.85
N SER A 179 -17.45 -1.40 -5.92
CA SER A 179 -16.35 -0.47 -6.12
C SER A 179 -16.87 0.92 -6.50
N LEU A 180 -16.26 1.95 -5.92
CA LEU A 180 -16.53 3.35 -6.25
C LEU A 180 -15.96 3.73 -7.62
N SER A 181 -14.84 3.15 -8.03
CA SER A 181 -14.26 3.29 -9.38
C SER A 181 -14.82 2.22 -10.32
N THR A 182 -15.02 2.58 -11.59
CA THR A 182 -15.45 1.64 -12.63
C THR A 182 -14.25 0.86 -13.21
N GLY A 183 -14.45 -0.39 -13.62
CA GLY A 183 -13.37 -1.22 -14.20
C GLY A 183 -12.76 -0.64 -15.48
N ALA A 184 -13.52 0.14 -16.25
CA ALA A 184 -13.06 0.81 -17.46
C ALA A 184 -12.23 2.08 -17.20
N SER A 185 -12.15 2.55 -15.96
CA SER A 185 -11.45 3.81 -15.62
C SER A 185 -9.93 3.68 -15.51
N GLY A 186 -9.38 2.46 -15.58
CA GLY A 186 -7.96 2.20 -15.32
C GLY A 186 -7.53 2.47 -13.87
N ARG A 187 -8.48 2.78 -12.97
CA ARG A 187 -8.22 3.03 -11.53
C ARG A 187 -8.29 1.74 -10.73
N ALA A 188 -7.50 1.68 -9.66
CA ALA A 188 -7.65 0.66 -8.64
C ALA A 188 -9.10 0.59 -8.13
N PRO A 189 -9.71 -0.59 -8.02
CA PRO A 189 -11.00 -0.76 -7.35
C PRO A 189 -10.95 -0.19 -5.93
N ARG A 190 -11.88 0.71 -5.60
CA ARG A 190 -11.96 1.39 -4.30
C ARG A 190 -13.20 0.94 -3.55
N ARG A 191 -13.03 0.34 -2.37
CA ARG A 191 -14.14 0.06 -1.44
C ARG A 191 -13.95 0.88 -0.17
N PRO A 192 -14.61 2.05 -0.06
CA PRO A 192 -14.60 2.84 1.16
C PRO A 192 -15.23 2.08 2.34
N GLY A 193 -14.60 2.17 3.50
CA GLY A 193 -15.18 1.82 4.80
C GLY A 193 -15.15 3.05 5.69
N THR A 194 -16.28 3.41 6.33
CA THR A 194 -16.33 4.59 7.21
C THR A 194 -16.78 4.20 8.60
N TRP A 195 -16.13 4.75 9.62
CA TRP A 195 -16.61 4.72 11.00
C TRP A 195 -17.18 6.10 11.33
N VAL A 196 -18.45 6.16 11.72
CA VAL A 196 -19.19 7.40 11.92
C VAL A 196 -19.86 7.38 13.29
N CYS A 197 -19.64 8.44 14.08
CA CYS A 197 -20.40 8.68 15.30
C CYS A 197 -21.40 9.80 15.04
N ARG A 198 -22.71 9.53 15.18
CA ARG A 198 -23.78 10.50 14.90
C ARG A 198 -24.60 10.83 16.15
N PRO A 199 -24.47 12.04 16.72
CA PRO A 199 -25.50 12.60 17.58
C PRO A 199 -26.79 12.92 16.79
N ALA A 200 -27.93 12.72 17.45
CA ALA A 200 -29.25 13.09 16.94
C ALA A 200 -30.19 13.56 18.02
N THR A 201 -31.04 14.51 17.64
CA THR A 201 -32.28 14.81 18.34
C THR A 201 -33.45 14.23 17.57
N ALA A 202 -34.40 13.62 18.28
CA ALA A 202 -35.62 13.03 17.73
C ALA A 202 -36.82 13.46 18.57
N GLY A 203 -37.87 13.95 17.93
CA GLY A 203 -39.20 14.12 18.53
C GLY A 203 -40.09 12.94 18.13
N THR A 204 -40.75 12.32 19.10
CA THR A 204 -41.82 11.35 18.83
C THR A 204 -43.15 12.09 18.69
N TRP A 205 -43.78 11.93 17.55
CA TRP A 205 -45.14 12.38 17.30
C TRP A 205 -46.04 11.15 17.30
N THR A 206 -46.86 11.00 18.34
CA THR A 206 -47.98 10.06 18.33
C THR A 206 -49.08 10.65 17.46
N LEU A 207 -49.38 10.03 16.32
CA LEU A 207 -50.60 10.28 15.56
C LEU A 207 -51.77 9.68 16.35
N ALA A 208 -52.19 10.40 17.39
CA ALA A 208 -53.46 10.22 18.07
C ALA A 208 -54.07 11.63 18.21
N SER A 209 -55.37 11.74 17.91
CA SER A 209 -56.07 13.02 17.80
C SER A 209 -56.14 13.77 19.14
N THR A 210 -56.00 15.11 19.04
CA THR A 210 -56.43 16.21 19.94
C THR A 210 -55.49 16.74 21.05
N LYS A 211 -55.03 17.99 20.79
CA LYS A 211 -54.83 19.20 21.65
C LYS A 211 -53.59 19.37 22.59
N PRO A 212 -53.18 20.63 22.89
CA PRO A 212 -51.76 21.06 22.88
C PRO A 212 -51.11 21.42 24.24
N ALA A 213 -49.77 21.47 24.22
CA ALA A 213 -48.72 22.20 25.00
C ALA A 213 -48.96 22.67 26.47
N PRO A 214 -47.90 22.78 27.30
CA PRO A 214 -47.18 24.07 27.36
C PRO A 214 -45.64 23.99 27.50
N LEU A 215 -45.03 25.18 27.29
CA LEU A 215 -43.62 25.57 27.45
C LEU A 215 -43.11 25.42 28.90
N PHE A 216 -41.80 25.22 29.10
CA PHE A 216 -40.99 26.01 30.05
C PHE A 216 -39.46 25.76 29.89
N SER A 217 -38.73 26.85 30.09
CA SER A 217 -37.28 27.05 30.08
C SER A 217 -36.58 26.42 31.29
N SER A 218 -35.32 25.97 31.13
CA SER A 218 -34.29 25.96 32.18
C SER A 218 -32.91 25.62 31.59
N THR A 219 -32.28 26.64 31.02
CA THR A 219 -30.89 26.63 30.55
C THR A 219 -29.98 27.05 31.70
N LEU A 220 -29.49 26.15 32.57
CA LEU A 220 -28.24 26.38 33.36
C LEU A 220 -27.77 25.26 34.30
N LEU A 221 -28.00 23.96 34.07
CA LEU A 221 -27.33 22.91 34.89
C LEU A 221 -26.70 21.76 34.08
N ILE A 222 -26.64 21.92 32.76
CA ILE A 222 -26.37 20.84 31.80
C ILE A 222 -24.89 20.78 31.39
N LEU A 223 -24.09 21.82 31.63
CA LEU A 223 -22.70 21.89 31.15
C LEU A 223 -21.67 21.08 31.96
N SER A 224 -21.90 20.76 33.25
CA SER A 224 -20.83 20.17 34.09
C SER A 224 -20.79 18.63 34.06
N MET A 225 -21.96 17.94 34.05
CA MET A 225 -22.02 16.48 33.90
C MET A 225 -21.77 16.02 32.47
N MET A 226 -22.20 16.79 31.45
CA MET A 226 -21.91 16.50 30.05
C MET A 226 -20.42 16.65 29.70
N LYS A 227 -19.70 17.58 30.35
CA LYS A 227 -18.24 17.68 30.19
C LYS A 227 -17.56 16.38 30.61
N ARG A 228 -17.90 15.82 31.78
CA ARG A 228 -17.23 14.62 32.32
C ARG A 228 -17.52 13.34 31.54
N LEU A 229 -18.73 13.19 30.98
CA LEU A 229 -19.10 12.06 30.12
C LEU A 229 -18.61 12.19 28.66
N LEU A 230 -18.55 13.41 28.10
CA LEU A 230 -17.89 13.61 26.80
C LEU A 230 -16.37 13.42 26.89
N LEU A 231 -15.72 13.89 27.96
CA LEU A 231 -14.28 13.74 28.14
C LEU A 231 -13.86 12.28 28.34
N SER A 232 -14.66 11.46 29.04
CA SER A 232 -14.38 10.03 29.19
C SER A 232 -14.67 9.22 27.93
N ALA A 233 -15.70 9.59 27.15
CA ALA A 233 -15.95 8.99 25.84
C ALA A 233 -14.88 9.37 24.80
N LEU A 234 -14.36 10.60 24.81
CA LEU A 234 -13.22 10.99 23.97
C LEU A 234 -11.90 10.31 24.41
N ALA A 235 -11.68 10.13 25.72
CA ALA A 235 -10.49 9.44 26.24
C ALA A 235 -10.49 7.93 25.90
N ALA A 236 -11.64 7.26 25.97
CA ALA A 236 -11.77 5.87 25.52
C ALA A 236 -11.63 5.71 24.00
N PHE A 237 -11.99 6.74 23.21
CA PHE A 237 -11.81 6.77 21.76
C PHE A 237 -10.35 6.99 21.32
N SER A 238 -9.49 7.46 22.23
CA SER A 238 -8.07 7.71 21.99
C SER A 238 -7.22 6.42 21.99
N LEU A 239 -7.74 5.33 22.56
CA LEU A 239 -7.01 4.09 22.80
C LEU A 239 -7.16 3.04 21.67
N LEU A 240 -7.94 3.33 20.63
CA LEU A 240 -8.26 2.40 19.52
C LEU A 240 -7.85 2.89 18.13
N LEU A 241 -7.11 4.00 18.03
CA LEU A 241 -6.55 4.46 16.76
C LEU A 241 -5.08 4.00 16.68
N PRO A 242 -4.69 3.12 15.74
CA PRO A 242 -3.28 3.05 15.36
C PRO A 242 -2.85 4.46 14.95
N SER A 243 -1.71 4.91 15.47
CA SER A 243 -1.17 6.25 15.28
C SER A 243 -1.38 6.75 13.84
N CYS A 244 -2.29 7.71 13.65
CA CYS A 244 -2.41 8.44 12.38
C CYS A 244 -1.13 9.24 12.18
N GLN A 245 -0.19 8.66 11.43
CA GLN A 245 1.07 9.31 11.07
C GLN A 245 0.76 10.48 10.13
N LEU A 246 1.08 11.70 10.57
CA LEU A 246 0.87 12.96 9.83
C LEU A 246 2.07 13.31 8.93
N ASP A 247 2.91 12.35 8.59
CA ASP A 247 4.09 12.61 7.75
C ASP A 247 3.73 12.61 6.27
N SER A 248 4.11 13.70 5.60
CA SER A 248 3.98 13.82 4.15
C SER A 248 4.99 12.91 3.46
N GLY A 249 4.52 12.00 2.62
CA GLY A 249 5.41 11.21 1.75
C GLY A 249 6.19 12.12 0.79
N MET A 250 7.44 11.76 0.47
CA MET A 250 8.23 12.47 -0.54
C MET A 250 8.08 11.76 -1.90
N VAL A 251 7.73 12.51 -2.95
CA VAL A 251 7.67 12.01 -4.33
C VAL A 251 8.69 12.79 -5.16
N ILE A 252 9.63 12.07 -5.76
CA ILE A 252 10.62 12.63 -6.66
C ILE A 252 10.04 12.59 -8.08
N CYS A 253 10.05 13.75 -8.72
CA CYS A 253 9.51 13.97 -10.04
C CYS A 253 10.61 14.48 -10.96
N GLU A 254 11.01 13.65 -11.91
CA GLU A 254 11.73 14.13 -13.08
C GLU A 254 10.73 14.89 -13.96
N ASP A 255 11.12 16.08 -14.40
CA ASP A 255 10.23 17.14 -14.88
C ASP A 255 9.11 16.65 -15.78
N GLY A 256 7.89 17.03 -15.41
CA GLY A 256 6.70 16.80 -16.17
C GLY A 256 6.78 17.44 -17.56
N THR A 257 7.32 16.69 -18.52
CA THR A 257 6.66 16.53 -19.79
C THR A 257 5.34 15.79 -19.54
N THR A 258 4.38 15.79 -20.44
CA THR A 258 3.36 14.71 -20.47
C THR A 258 4.08 13.36 -20.30
N PRO A 259 3.44 12.21 -19.97
CA PRO A 259 4.05 10.98 -20.46
C PRO A 259 4.04 11.15 -21.99
N GLY A 260 5.13 11.69 -22.54
CA GLY A 260 5.63 11.17 -23.77
C GLY A 260 5.68 9.66 -23.61
N PRO A 261 5.50 8.90 -24.70
CA PRO A 261 5.55 7.46 -24.66
C PRO A 261 6.70 7.07 -23.73
N VAL A 262 6.41 6.29 -22.67
CA VAL A 262 7.43 5.85 -21.71
C VAL A 262 8.56 5.32 -22.58
N THR A 263 9.65 6.08 -22.66
CA THR A 263 10.65 5.85 -23.70
C THR A 263 11.17 4.45 -23.48
N VAL A 264 11.08 3.62 -24.51
CA VAL A 264 11.52 2.24 -24.42
C VAL A 264 12.97 2.26 -23.93
N PRO A 265 13.28 1.65 -22.77
CA PRO A 265 14.62 1.70 -22.24
C PRO A 265 15.57 1.06 -23.27
N PRO A 266 16.66 1.73 -23.68
CA PRO A 266 17.51 1.30 -24.79
C PRO A 266 18.42 0.12 -24.43
N THR A 267 18.57 -0.20 -23.14
CA THR A 267 19.36 -1.32 -22.63
C THR A 267 18.63 -2.01 -21.47
N LEU A 268 19.03 -3.24 -21.14
CA LEU A 268 18.52 -3.94 -19.95
C LEU A 268 18.82 -3.18 -18.65
N ASN A 269 20.00 -2.55 -18.54
CA ASN A 269 20.34 -1.74 -17.37
C ASN A 269 19.42 -0.53 -17.24
N ALA A 270 19.09 0.14 -18.34
CA ALA A 270 18.11 1.23 -18.35
C ALA A 270 16.72 0.71 -17.98
N LEU A 271 16.34 -0.49 -18.45
CA LEU A 271 15.08 -1.13 -18.09
C LEU A 271 14.99 -1.36 -16.59
N THR A 272 16.01 -1.98 -15.99
CA THR A 272 16.04 -2.23 -14.54
C THR A 272 16.09 -0.95 -13.71
N ALA A 273 16.79 0.09 -14.19
CA ALA A 273 16.80 1.39 -13.54
C ALA A 273 15.42 2.09 -13.59
N GLN A 274 14.71 1.96 -14.71
CA GLN A 274 13.45 2.66 -14.96
C GLN A 274 12.23 1.93 -14.38
N LEU A 275 12.21 0.59 -14.47
CA LEU A 275 11.04 -0.23 -14.12
C LEU A 275 11.25 -1.08 -12.87
N GLY A 276 12.48 -1.20 -12.38
CA GLY A 276 12.76 -1.92 -11.14
C GLY A 276 12.18 -1.23 -9.91
N ALA A 277 12.31 -1.88 -8.76
CA ALA A 277 11.79 -1.40 -7.49
C ALA A 277 12.24 0.05 -7.21
N PRO A 278 11.31 0.94 -6.85
CA PRO A 278 11.61 2.36 -6.75
C PRO A 278 12.60 2.66 -5.63
N VAL A 279 13.47 3.65 -5.85
CA VAL A 279 14.36 4.19 -4.83
C VAL A 279 13.62 5.25 -4.02
N GLN A 280 13.47 4.99 -2.73
CA GLN A 280 12.97 5.93 -1.74
C GLN A 280 14.16 6.70 -1.14
N LYS A 281 14.03 8.02 -0.99
CA LYS A 281 15.03 8.85 -0.30
C LYS A 281 14.49 9.23 1.07
N ILE A 282 15.27 8.96 2.10
CA ILE A 282 14.95 9.27 3.49
C ILE A 282 15.92 10.35 3.95
N THR A 283 15.40 11.54 4.24
CA THR A 283 16.17 12.62 4.86
C THR A 283 15.76 12.72 6.32
N TYR A 284 16.73 12.71 7.24
CA TYR A 284 16.44 12.70 8.67
C TYR A 284 17.45 13.53 9.48
N ASP A 285 17.06 13.86 10.71
CA ASP A 285 17.89 14.59 11.68
C ASP A 285 18.78 13.58 12.43
N PRO A 286 20.11 13.63 12.26
CA PRO A 286 21.02 12.64 12.85
C PRO A 286 21.09 12.69 14.37
N THR A 287 20.63 13.76 15.03
CA THR A 287 20.79 13.93 16.49
C THR A 287 19.78 13.14 17.33
N ARG A 288 18.74 12.58 16.70
CA ARG A 288 17.62 11.90 17.36
C ARG A 288 17.39 10.49 16.79
N THR A 289 16.57 9.70 17.47
CA THR A 289 16.03 8.47 16.88
C THR A 289 15.06 8.81 15.76
N ASN A 290 15.20 8.13 14.62
CA ASN A 290 14.34 8.30 13.46
C ASN A 290 13.68 6.97 13.10
N VAL A 291 12.37 7.01 12.86
CA VAL A 291 11.58 5.86 12.45
C VAL A 291 10.90 6.22 11.13
N PHE A 292 11.19 5.46 10.09
CA PHE A 292 10.60 5.60 8.78
C PHE A 292 9.73 4.39 8.47
N THR A 293 8.49 4.61 8.04
CA THR A 293 7.60 3.55 7.57
C THR A 293 7.40 3.70 6.07
N SER A 294 7.81 2.69 5.31
CA SER A 294 7.65 2.66 3.86
C SER A 294 6.18 2.49 3.46
N PRO A 295 5.81 2.81 2.20
CA PRO A 295 4.48 2.51 1.66
C PRO A 295 4.12 1.01 1.71
N ASN A 296 5.11 0.13 1.73
CA ASN A 296 4.92 -1.33 1.83
C ASN A 296 4.88 -1.81 3.29
N GLY A 297 4.90 -0.89 4.26
CA GLY A 297 4.79 -1.20 5.70
C GLY A 297 6.10 -1.62 6.35
N THR A 298 7.25 -1.49 5.66
CA THR A 298 8.56 -1.75 6.27
C THR A 298 8.94 -0.60 7.20
N VAL A 299 9.36 -0.93 8.41
CA VAL A 299 9.77 0.06 9.41
C VAL A 299 11.29 0.06 9.54
N VAL A 300 11.93 1.18 9.24
CA VAL A 300 13.37 1.40 9.42
C VAL A 300 13.58 2.29 10.62
N THR A 301 14.31 1.80 11.62
CA THR A 301 14.67 2.53 12.84
C THR A 301 16.17 2.82 12.83
N ILE A 302 16.51 4.10 12.92
CA ILE A 302 17.87 4.63 12.91
C ILE A 302 18.09 5.32 14.27
N PRO A 303 19.04 4.85 15.10
CA PRO A 303 19.36 5.50 16.37
C PRO A 303 20.07 6.84 16.14
N PRO A 304 20.11 7.72 17.16
CA PRO A 304 20.84 8.97 17.09
C PRO A 304 22.34 8.74 16.82
N ASN A 305 22.95 9.66 16.09
CA ASN A 305 24.36 9.67 15.71
C ASN A 305 24.81 8.39 14.98
N ALA A 306 23.88 7.71 14.31
CA ALA A 306 24.17 6.45 13.63
C ALA A 306 25.20 6.60 12.51
N PHE A 307 25.27 7.76 11.86
CA PHE A 307 26.12 7.98 10.70
C PHE A 307 27.11 9.12 10.94
N LEU A 308 28.35 8.87 10.52
CA LEU A 308 29.46 9.81 10.58
C LEU A 308 29.77 10.27 9.15
N ARG A 309 30.02 11.57 8.97
CA ARG A 309 30.54 12.12 7.71
C ARG A 309 32.01 12.45 7.93
N ARG A 310 32.91 11.80 7.18
CA ARG A 310 34.38 11.92 7.36
C ARG A 310 34.82 11.67 8.81
N GLY A 311 34.19 10.69 9.48
CA GLY A 311 34.49 10.32 10.86
C GLY A 311 33.93 11.24 11.95
N GLN A 312 33.24 12.32 11.59
CA GLN A 312 32.61 13.24 12.53
C GLN A 312 31.08 13.08 12.53
N THR A 313 30.45 13.28 13.69
CA THR A 313 28.99 13.34 13.80
C THR A 313 28.49 14.58 13.03
N GLY A 314 27.81 14.35 11.91
CA GLY A 314 27.28 15.44 11.10
C GLY A 314 26.09 16.10 11.79
N THR A 315 26.02 17.43 11.78
CA THR A 315 24.83 18.20 12.20
C THR A 315 23.85 18.46 11.04
N GLY A 316 24.27 18.18 9.80
CA GLY A 316 23.44 18.30 8.61
C GLY A 316 22.61 17.05 8.33
N PRO A 317 21.49 17.17 7.63
CA PRO A 317 20.63 16.03 7.29
C PRO A 317 21.38 14.97 6.48
N VAL A 318 21.15 13.70 6.83
CA VAL A 318 21.67 12.54 6.08
C VAL A 318 20.59 12.02 5.15
N GLU A 319 20.93 11.80 3.87
CA GLU A 319 20.03 11.21 2.88
C GLU A 319 20.36 9.72 2.68
N LEU A 320 19.41 8.84 2.97
CA LEU A 320 19.51 7.40 2.71
C LEU A 320 18.67 7.02 1.50
N SER A 321 19.22 6.17 0.64
CA SER A 321 18.49 5.43 -0.38
C SER A 321 17.96 4.13 0.21
N PHE A 322 16.67 3.89 0.01
CA PHE A 322 15.97 2.69 0.44
C PHE A 322 15.21 2.06 -0.74
N ARG A 323 15.28 0.75 -0.93
CA ARG A 323 14.48 0.02 -1.93
C ARG A 323 13.88 -1.23 -1.31
N GLU A 324 12.77 -1.68 -1.86
CA GLU A 324 12.05 -2.86 -1.42
C GLU A 324 11.68 -3.70 -2.64
N VAL A 325 12.08 -4.97 -2.65
CA VAL A 325 11.77 -5.94 -3.71
C VAL A 325 11.02 -7.08 -3.04
N PHE A 326 9.69 -7.09 -3.18
CA PHE A 326 8.83 -8.04 -2.47
C PHE A 326 8.05 -8.96 -3.40
N SER A 327 7.60 -8.44 -4.55
CA SER A 327 6.89 -9.24 -5.54
C SER A 327 7.85 -9.95 -6.50
N ARG A 328 7.37 -11.04 -7.11
CA ARG A 328 8.08 -11.72 -8.20
C ARG A 328 8.33 -10.79 -9.40
N ALA A 329 7.43 -9.83 -9.64
CA ALA A 329 7.62 -8.80 -10.66
C ALA A 329 8.79 -7.87 -10.30
N ASP A 330 8.87 -7.43 -9.04
CA ASP A 330 9.98 -6.59 -8.56
C ASP A 330 11.31 -7.32 -8.66
N MET A 331 11.36 -8.63 -8.36
CA MET A 331 12.57 -9.46 -8.49
C MET A 331 13.07 -9.50 -9.94
N VAL A 332 12.16 -9.71 -10.90
CA VAL A 332 12.47 -9.71 -12.34
C VAL A 332 12.93 -8.33 -12.80
N LEU A 333 12.15 -7.28 -12.51
CA LEU A 333 12.43 -5.93 -12.99
C LEU A 333 13.67 -5.31 -12.32
N SER A 334 13.93 -5.65 -11.07
CA SER A 334 15.11 -5.17 -10.32
C SER A 334 16.35 -6.02 -10.56
N ASN A 335 16.23 -7.12 -11.31
CA ASN A 335 17.27 -8.12 -11.48
C ASN A 335 17.85 -8.61 -10.12
N MET A 336 16.95 -8.88 -9.17
CA MET A 336 17.29 -9.44 -7.86
C MET A 336 16.69 -10.85 -7.76
N PRO A 337 17.39 -11.88 -8.25
CA PRO A 337 16.91 -13.25 -8.20
C PRO A 337 17.05 -13.88 -6.82
N THR A 338 16.17 -14.83 -6.51
CA THR A 338 16.14 -15.58 -5.24
C THR A 338 16.98 -16.86 -5.34
N ILE A 339 18.30 -16.71 -5.47
CA ILE A 339 19.28 -17.81 -5.58
C ILE A 339 20.54 -17.54 -4.75
N SER A 340 21.12 -18.59 -4.15
CA SER A 340 22.39 -18.54 -3.42
C SER A 340 23.19 -19.82 -3.57
N GLY A 341 24.40 -19.72 -4.11
CA GLY A 341 25.28 -20.87 -4.35
C GLY A 341 24.63 -21.92 -5.26
N GLY A 342 23.92 -21.48 -6.30
CA GLY A 342 23.14 -22.35 -7.19
C GLY A 342 21.90 -22.99 -6.57
N ARG A 343 21.52 -22.63 -5.34
CA ARG A 343 20.34 -23.16 -4.64
C ARG A 343 19.22 -22.14 -4.60
N LEU A 344 18.00 -22.62 -4.86
CA LEU A 344 16.79 -21.80 -4.83
C LEU A 344 16.51 -21.28 -3.43
N LEU A 345 16.06 -20.03 -3.37
CA LEU A 345 15.56 -19.38 -2.17
C LEU A 345 14.04 -19.13 -2.29
N GLU A 346 13.33 -19.30 -1.18
CA GLU A 346 11.95 -18.80 -1.01
C GLU A 346 12.01 -17.51 -0.20
N SER A 347 11.43 -16.44 -0.74
CA SER A 347 11.67 -15.09 -0.24
C SER A 347 10.56 -14.49 0.60
N ALA A 348 10.95 -13.92 1.75
CA ALA A 348 10.12 -13.04 2.57
C ALA A 348 10.43 -11.55 2.34
N GLY A 349 11.23 -11.23 1.32
CA GLY A 349 11.47 -9.87 0.85
C GLY A 349 12.92 -9.42 0.95
N GLU A 350 13.27 -8.55 0.02
CA GLU A 350 14.60 -7.98 -0.13
C GLU A 350 14.54 -6.47 0.08
N VAL A 351 15.55 -5.92 0.75
CA VAL A 351 15.66 -4.49 0.98
C VAL A 351 17.07 -3.99 0.68
N TYR A 352 17.15 -2.79 0.16
CA TYR A 352 18.39 -2.05 0.00
C TYR A 352 18.39 -0.87 0.95
N LEU A 353 19.49 -0.63 1.66
CA LEU A 353 19.65 0.56 2.48
C LEU A 353 21.09 1.08 2.41
N ARG A 354 21.28 2.31 1.93
CA ARG A 354 22.61 2.95 1.85
C ARG A 354 22.50 4.48 1.89
N ALA A 355 23.47 5.17 2.47
CA ALA A 355 23.64 6.61 2.34
C ALA A 355 23.97 6.94 0.87
N ASP A 356 23.18 7.84 0.27
CA ASP A 356 23.32 8.13 -1.15
C ASP A 356 24.50 9.08 -1.41
N LYS A 357 25.22 8.83 -2.52
CA LYS A 357 26.16 9.76 -3.19
C LYS A 357 27.28 10.41 -2.36
N ASP A 358 27.42 10.08 -1.08
CA ASP A 358 28.49 10.54 -0.20
C ASP A 358 29.27 9.34 0.33
N SER A 359 30.36 8.99 -0.36
CA SER A 359 31.26 7.90 0.04
C SER A 359 31.99 8.17 1.35
N THR A 360 31.89 9.38 1.90
CA THR A 360 32.47 9.73 3.20
C THR A 360 31.55 9.42 4.37
N ILE A 361 30.32 8.98 4.11
CA ILE A 361 29.37 8.57 5.14
C ILE A 361 29.62 7.10 5.50
N THR A 362 29.89 6.87 6.77
CA THR A 362 30.02 5.53 7.37
C THR A 362 29.11 5.42 8.58
N MET A 363 28.68 4.21 8.91
CA MET A 363 27.95 3.99 10.16
C MET A 363 28.92 4.01 11.35
N ALA A 364 28.54 4.67 12.44
CA ALA A 364 29.36 4.83 13.63
C ALA A 364 29.66 3.45 14.29
N PRO A 365 30.86 3.26 14.87
CA PRO A 365 31.22 2.01 15.52
C PRO A 365 30.22 1.59 16.60
N GLY A 366 29.85 0.31 16.63
CA GLY A 366 28.90 -0.23 17.61
C GLY A 366 27.41 0.07 17.34
N THR A 367 27.09 0.95 16.38
CA THR A 367 25.72 1.24 15.99
C THR A 367 25.04 0.04 15.31
N LYS A 368 23.73 -0.10 15.57
CA LYS A 368 22.83 -1.05 14.91
C LYS A 368 21.59 -0.33 14.39
N LEU A 369 21.21 -0.62 13.15
CA LEU A 369 19.91 -0.23 12.59
C LEU A 369 18.94 -1.40 12.70
N THR A 370 17.66 -1.10 12.73
CA THR A 370 16.60 -2.12 12.67
C THR A 370 15.75 -1.90 11.44
N VAL A 371 15.52 -2.95 10.65
CA VAL A 371 14.59 -2.95 9.52
C VAL A 371 13.56 -4.05 9.75
N GLN A 372 12.30 -3.68 9.92
CA GLN A 372 11.20 -4.61 10.14
C GLN A 372 10.35 -4.72 8.88
N THR A 373 10.42 -5.86 8.18
CA THR A 373 9.60 -6.13 6.99
C THR A 373 8.36 -6.95 7.36
N GLN A 374 7.30 -6.82 6.56
CA GLN A 374 6.14 -7.70 6.68
C GLN A 374 6.42 -9.01 5.96
N THR A 375 6.04 -10.15 6.56
CA THR A 375 6.17 -11.45 5.89
C THR A 375 5.06 -11.58 4.84
N PRO A 376 5.38 -11.89 3.57
CA PRO A 376 4.37 -12.14 2.54
C PRO A 376 3.43 -13.29 2.92
N PRO A 377 2.13 -13.22 2.59
CA PRO A 377 1.15 -14.24 2.99
C PRO A 377 1.40 -15.62 2.34
N ASN A 378 2.17 -15.67 1.25
CA ASN A 378 2.47 -16.88 0.47
C ASN A 378 3.76 -17.61 0.88
N VAL A 379 4.35 -17.27 2.03
CA VAL A 379 5.48 -18.03 2.60
C VAL A 379 4.95 -19.28 3.31
N ALA A 380 5.27 -20.47 2.79
CA ALA A 380 4.66 -21.75 3.17
C ALA A 380 5.06 -22.23 4.59
N SER A 381 6.27 -21.89 5.04
CA SER A 381 6.74 -22.09 6.41
C SER A 381 7.75 -21.00 6.75
N ARG A 382 7.59 -20.42 7.93
CA ARG A 382 8.32 -19.22 8.40
C ARG A 382 9.49 -19.56 9.30
N ASP A 383 9.61 -20.84 9.66
CA ASP A 383 10.77 -21.39 10.34
C ASP A 383 11.94 -21.41 9.36
N SER A 384 13.17 -21.22 9.86
CA SER A 384 14.41 -21.27 9.08
C SER A 384 14.70 -20.12 8.10
N MET A 385 13.99 -18.99 8.18
CA MET A 385 14.42 -17.76 7.50
C MET A 385 15.80 -17.31 8.01
N ARG A 386 16.66 -16.86 7.10
CA ARG A 386 18.04 -16.44 7.35
C ARG A 386 18.33 -15.13 6.66
N LEU A 387 19.29 -14.39 7.19
CA LEU A 387 19.79 -13.18 6.55
C LEU A 387 20.76 -13.55 5.43
N PHE A 388 20.44 -13.13 4.23
CA PHE A 388 21.34 -13.10 3.08
C PHE A 388 21.71 -11.64 2.76
N VAL A 389 22.86 -11.45 2.15
CA VAL A 389 23.46 -10.13 1.92
C VAL A 389 24.07 -10.04 0.51
N GLY A 390 24.06 -8.83 -0.03
CA GLY A 390 24.61 -8.50 -1.35
C GLY A 390 25.29 -7.12 -1.37
N GLY A 391 26.35 -6.98 -2.17
CA GLY A 391 27.18 -5.76 -2.24
C GLY A 391 27.09 -4.99 -3.56
N TRP A 392 27.57 -3.75 -3.53
CA TRP A 392 27.81 -2.96 -4.74
C TRP A 392 29.12 -3.45 -5.41
N GLY A 393 29.09 -3.68 -6.73
CA GLY A 393 30.20 -4.26 -7.49
C GLY A 393 30.03 -5.74 -7.88
N GLY A 394 28.94 -6.39 -7.46
CA GLY A 394 28.65 -7.78 -7.86
C GLY A 394 27.18 -8.19 -7.94
N GLY A 395 26.22 -7.30 -7.67
CA GLY A 395 24.81 -7.72 -7.56
C GLY A 395 23.71 -6.85 -8.18
N ALA A 396 23.89 -5.54 -8.31
CA ALA A 396 22.91 -4.71 -9.02
C ALA A 396 23.32 -4.41 -10.48
N GLY A 397 24.47 -4.94 -10.92
CA GLY A 397 25.01 -4.73 -12.27
C GLY A 397 25.83 -5.89 -12.82
N SER A 398 25.92 -7.03 -12.10
CA SER A 398 26.39 -8.25 -12.73
C SER A 398 25.24 -8.85 -13.54
N ALA A 399 25.54 -9.43 -14.70
CA ALA A 399 24.54 -10.13 -15.49
C ALA A 399 23.90 -11.28 -14.69
N CYS A 400 24.54 -11.79 -13.64
CA CYS A 400 24.12 -12.95 -12.88
C CYS A 400 24.42 -12.78 -11.39
N PHE A 401 23.50 -12.16 -10.67
CA PHE A 401 23.63 -11.95 -9.23
C PHE A 401 23.18 -13.19 -8.45
N GLU A 402 23.91 -13.52 -7.38
CA GLU A 402 23.47 -14.48 -6.37
C GLU A 402 23.70 -13.90 -4.97
N TRP A 403 22.81 -14.26 -4.06
CA TRP A 403 22.88 -13.87 -2.66
C TRP A 403 23.96 -14.66 -1.92
N SER A 404 24.62 -14.00 -0.96
CA SER A 404 25.52 -14.67 -0.02
C SER A 404 24.88 -14.76 1.34
N LEU A 405 24.99 -15.91 2.01
CA LEU A 405 24.54 -16.05 3.39
C LEU A 405 25.37 -15.12 4.31
N ASN A 406 24.69 -14.37 5.18
CA ASN A 406 25.37 -13.49 6.13
C ASN A 406 26.32 -14.26 7.06
N ARG A 407 27.53 -13.73 7.24
CA ARG A 407 28.55 -14.25 8.17
C ARG A 407 28.91 -13.27 9.28
N ASP A 408 28.41 -12.04 9.24
CA ASP A 408 28.59 -11.09 10.34
C ASP A 408 27.71 -11.54 11.53
N PRO A 409 28.31 -11.94 12.67
CA PRO A 409 27.55 -12.41 13.83
C PRO A 409 26.77 -11.27 14.53
N THR A 410 27.07 -10.01 14.20
CA THR A 410 26.44 -8.84 14.82
C THR A 410 25.23 -8.31 14.04
N SER A 411 25.01 -8.83 12.84
CA SER A 411 23.81 -8.61 12.03
C SER A 411 22.99 -9.90 11.99
N ALA A 412 21.69 -9.78 12.22
CA ALA A 412 20.84 -10.96 12.38
C ALA A 412 19.44 -10.73 11.81
N LEU A 413 18.81 -11.82 11.41
CA LEU A 413 17.38 -11.87 11.12
C LEU A 413 16.67 -12.52 12.32
N GLN A 414 15.64 -11.87 12.82
CA GLN A 414 14.77 -12.40 13.85
C GLN A 414 13.31 -12.32 13.39
N PRO A 415 12.66 -13.46 13.10
CA PRO A 415 11.22 -13.51 12.87
C PRO A 415 10.45 -13.07 14.12
N SER A 416 9.33 -12.38 13.94
CA SER A 416 8.44 -12.00 15.04
C SER A 416 7.76 -13.23 15.65
N ALA A 417 7.29 -13.12 16.89
CA ALA A 417 6.35 -14.10 17.44
C ALA A 417 5.13 -14.23 16.50
N GLY A 418 4.80 -15.46 16.07
CA GLY A 418 3.76 -15.72 15.08
C GLY A 418 4.16 -15.47 13.61
N GLY A 419 5.39 -15.02 13.34
CA GLY A 419 5.97 -14.90 12.00
C GLY A 419 5.34 -13.85 11.08
N ALA A 420 4.58 -12.90 11.62
CA ALA A 420 3.92 -11.85 10.83
C ALA A 420 4.91 -10.81 10.27
N SER A 421 6.06 -10.64 10.90
CA SER A 421 7.13 -9.74 10.44
C SER A 421 8.51 -10.35 10.65
N ASN A 422 9.50 -9.80 9.95
CA ASN A 422 10.90 -10.13 10.14
C ASN A 422 11.66 -8.88 10.58
N THR A 423 12.45 -8.99 11.63
CA THR A 423 13.30 -7.90 12.13
C THR A 423 14.74 -8.18 11.74
N ILE A 424 15.31 -7.35 10.86
CA ILE A 424 16.71 -7.36 10.49
C ILE A 424 17.46 -6.37 11.38
N THR A 425 18.48 -6.84 12.08
CA THR A 425 19.47 -5.98 12.75
C THR A 425 20.66 -5.82 11.83
N VAL A 426 21.01 -4.58 11.48
CA VAL A 426 22.14 -4.24 10.60
C VAL A 426 23.22 -3.58 11.43
N SER A 427 24.38 -4.22 11.56
CA SER A 427 25.51 -3.68 12.31
C SER A 427 26.35 -2.70 11.47
N SER A 428 27.17 -1.88 12.14
CA SER A 428 28.15 -1.01 11.47
C SER A 428 29.21 -1.79 10.71
N SER A 429 29.55 -2.99 11.16
CA SER A 429 30.46 -3.90 10.44
C SER A 429 29.89 -4.29 9.08
N LEU A 430 28.65 -4.81 9.06
CA LEU A 430 28.00 -5.23 7.82
C LEU A 430 27.79 -4.04 6.88
N TYR A 431 27.24 -2.94 7.40
CA TYR A 431 26.95 -1.75 6.60
C TYR A 431 28.22 -1.18 5.95
N ASN A 432 29.28 -0.97 6.73
CA ASN A 432 30.54 -0.37 6.25
C ASN A 432 31.32 -1.30 5.31
N SER A 433 31.04 -2.62 5.32
CA SER A 433 31.62 -3.57 4.35
C SER A 433 31.10 -3.38 2.91
N GLY A 434 30.09 -2.53 2.71
CA GLY A 434 29.48 -2.30 1.39
C GLY A 434 28.36 -3.28 1.04
N LEU A 435 28.05 -4.22 1.92
CA LEU A 435 26.92 -5.16 1.83
C LEU A 435 25.61 -4.48 2.23
N ASN A 436 25.03 -3.75 1.29
CA ASN A 436 23.88 -2.85 1.52
C ASN A 436 22.53 -3.44 1.06
N TRP A 437 22.56 -4.59 0.39
CA TRP A 437 21.38 -5.39 0.12
C TRP A 437 21.22 -6.45 1.20
N LEU A 438 20.00 -6.56 1.72
CA LEU A 438 19.61 -7.48 2.78
C LEU A 438 18.44 -8.28 2.26
N ASN A 439 18.47 -9.60 2.44
CA ASN A 439 17.46 -10.48 1.93
C ASN A 439 17.01 -11.48 3.02
N CYS A 440 15.71 -11.57 3.23
CA CYS A 440 15.06 -12.38 4.26
C CYS A 440 14.52 -13.66 3.63
N ASP A 441 15.38 -14.66 3.48
CA ASP A 441 15.08 -15.83 2.68
C ASP A 441 15.35 -17.13 3.44
N LYS A 442 14.82 -18.23 2.93
CA LYS A 442 15.25 -19.57 3.32
C LYS A 442 15.59 -20.37 2.08
N PHE A 443 16.40 -21.41 2.24
CA PHE A 443 16.61 -22.36 1.16
C PHE A 443 15.31 -23.10 0.87
N TYR A 444 14.87 -23.06 -0.38
CA TYR A 444 13.73 -23.86 -0.83
C TYR A 444 14.12 -25.34 -0.83
N SER A 445 13.26 -26.16 -0.24
CA SER A 445 13.45 -27.60 -0.12
C SER A 445 12.28 -28.33 -0.77
N SER A 446 12.59 -29.36 -1.56
CA SER A 446 11.61 -30.22 -2.21
C SER A 446 12.16 -31.64 -2.22
N PRO A 447 11.32 -32.66 -1.99
CA PRO A 447 11.73 -34.07 -2.09
C PRO A 447 11.93 -34.51 -3.54
N ASN A 448 11.41 -33.75 -4.51
CA ASN A 448 11.45 -34.12 -5.92
C ASN A 448 12.90 -34.08 -6.47
N PRO A 449 13.25 -34.99 -7.39
CA PRO A 449 14.57 -34.97 -8.03
C PRO A 449 14.77 -33.65 -8.80
N ARG A 450 16.02 -33.26 -9.00
CA ARG A 450 16.36 -32.01 -9.72
C ARG A 450 16.56 -32.28 -11.20
N THR A 451 16.10 -31.36 -12.02
CA THR A 451 16.26 -31.34 -13.48
C THR A 451 16.89 -30.04 -13.94
N THR A 452 17.27 -30.00 -15.22
CA THR A 452 17.69 -28.80 -15.94
C THR A 452 16.54 -28.32 -16.82
N ILE A 453 16.17 -27.04 -16.70
CA ILE A 453 15.22 -26.40 -17.61
C ILE A 453 16.01 -25.76 -18.75
N GLN A 454 15.61 -26.06 -19.98
CA GLN A 454 16.16 -25.45 -21.18
C GLN A 454 15.14 -24.48 -21.77
N VAL A 455 15.58 -23.25 -22.02
CA VAL A 455 14.77 -22.19 -22.64
C VAL A 455 15.41 -21.80 -23.96
N THR A 456 14.70 -21.99 -25.06
CA THR A 456 15.10 -21.51 -26.38
C THR A 456 14.45 -20.13 -26.60
N VAL A 457 15.26 -19.11 -26.84
CA VAL A 457 14.77 -17.75 -27.10
C VAL A 457 14.62 -17.55 -28.62
N PRO A 458 13.43 -17.20 -29.13
CA PRO A 458 13.26 -16.91 -30.56
C PRO A 458 13.98 -15.63 -31.00
N GLY A 459 14.46 -15.63 -32.25
CA GLY A 459 15.09 -14.48 -32.91
C GLY A 459 16.61 -14.57 -33.02
N SER A 460 17.22 -13.49 -33.55
CA SER A 460 18.68 -13.32 -33.71
C SER A 460 19.23 -12.31 -32.71
N ASN A 461 20.56 -12.14 -32.66
CA ASN A 461 21.26 -11.17 -31.80
C ASN A 461 20.90 -11.31 -30.31
N ILE A 462 20.91 -12.53 -29.79
CA ILE A 462 20.61 -12.81 -28.38
C ILE A 462 21.88 -12.65 -27.56
N ASP A 463 21.89 -11.68 -26.66
CA ASP A 463 23.00 -11.42 -25.74
C ASP A 463 22.48 -11.38 -24.29
N PRO A 464 22.88 -12.35 -23.44
CA PRO A 464 22.42 -12.46 -22.05
C PRO A 464 22.92 -11.33 -21.13
N THR A 465 23.88 -10.53 -21.59
CA THR A 465 24.50 -9.45 -20.82
C THR A 465 23.96 -8.08 -21.18
N SER A 466 23.59 -7.85 -22.44
CA SER A 466 23.25 -6.51 -22.94
C SER A 466 21.78 -6.32 -23.31
N ASN A 467 21.13 -7.35 -23.87
CA ASN A 467 19.85 -7.17 -24.55
C ASN A 467 18.77 -8.20 -24.25
N THR A 468 19.10 -9.34 -23.64
CA THR A 468 18.15 -10.42 -23.33
C THR A 468 18.27 -10.88 -21.89
N MET A 469 17.14 -10.90 -21.15
CA MET A 469 17.04 -11.56 -19.85
C MET A 469 16.02 -12.70 -19.92
N VAL A 470 16.37 -13.82 -19.30
CA VAL A 470 15.49 -14.97 -19.15
C VAL A 470 15.32 -15.27 -17.67
N PHE A 471 14.08 -15.42 -17.23
CA PHE A 471 13.74 -15.75 -15.85
C PHE A 471 12.87 -17.01 -15.77
N ALA A 472 13.09 -17.83 -14.76
CA ALA A 472 12.11 -18.80 -14.29
C ALA A 472 11.46 -18.25 -13.01
N VAL A 473 10.15 -18.05 -13.06
CA VAL A 473 9.35 -17.51 -11.95
C VAL A 473 8.50 -18.63 -11.35
N PHE A 474 8.67 -18.87 -10.05
CA PHE A 474 7.97 -19.95 -9.36
C PHE A 474 6.53 -19.55 -9.05
N ARG A 475 5.56 -20.44 -9.33
CA ARG A 475 4.13 -20.16 -9.07
C ARG A 475 3.64 -20.69 -7.72
N THR A 476 4.40 -21.55 -7.07
CA THR A 476 4.01 -22.20 -5.80
C THR A 476 4.62 -21.54 -4.57
N PHE A 477 5.65 -20.71 -4.74
CA PHE A 477 6.28 -19.95 -3.66
C PHE A 477 6.81 -18.61 -4.18
N ASN A 478 7.14 -17.68 -3.29
CA ASN A 478 7.68 -16.39 -3.66
C ASN A 478 9.15 -16.51 -4.08
N GLY A 479 9.41 -16.59 -5.38
CA GLY A 479 10.76 -16.61 -5.91
C GLY A 479 10.81 -16.44 -7.42
N ALA A 480 11.92 -15.89 -7.90
CA ALA A 480 12.25 -15.77 -9.31
C ALA A 480 13.76 -15.87 -9.49
N ILE A 481 14.21 -16.58 -10.51
CA ILE A 481 15.63 -16.75 -10.79
C ILE A 481 15.94 -16.30 -12.20
N ARG A 482 17.08 -15.63 -12.38
CA ARG A 482 17.62 -15.30 -13.71
C ARG A 482 18.38 -16.52 -14.24
N ILE A 483 18.05 -16.94 -15.46
CA ILE A 483 18.77 -18.00 -16.16
C ILE A 483 19.94 -17.38 -16.91
N CYS A 484 21.13 -17.83 -16.54
CA CYS A 484 22.38 -17.17 -16.90
C CYS A 484 23.31 -17.99 -17.78
N ASN A 485 23.22 -19.32 -17.69
CA ASN A 485 24.03 -20.21 -18.52
C ASN A 485 23.49 -20.19 -19.95
N PHE A 486 24.14 -19.41 -20.82
CA PHE A 486 23.77 -19.22 -22.20
C PHE A 486 24.66 -20.06 -23.13
N LYS A 487 24.02 -20.86 -23.98
CA LYS A 487 24.63 -21.60 -25.07
C LYS A 487 24.20 -20.96 -26.38
N ALA A 488 25.18 -20.40 -27.10
CA ALA A 488 24.93 -19.82 -28.41
C ALA A 488 24.29 -20.87 -29.35
N PRO A 489 23.36 -20.45 -30.24
CA PRO A 489 22.99 -19.05 -30.50
C PRO A 489 21.85 -18.52 -29.62
N ASN A 490 21.08 -19.37 -28.92
CA ASN A 490 19.78 -18.97 -28.37
C ASN A 490 19.27 -19.81 -27.17
N ILE A 491 20.09 -20.67 -26.59
CA ILE A 491 19.67 -21.59 -25.53
C ILE A 491 20.12 -21.07 -24.16
N PHE A 492 19.22 -21.10 -23.18
CA PHE A 492 19.48 -20.81 -21.78
C PHE A 492 19.19 -22.04 -20.93
N GLU A 493 20.08 -22.38 -20.00
CA GLU A 493 19.93 -23.57 -19.15
C GLU A 493 19.95 -23.21 -17.66
N MET A 494 19.02 -23.79 -16.91
CA MET A 494 19.00 -23.67 -15.45
C MET A 494 18.98 -25.05 -14.80
N PRO A 495 20.11 -25.54 -14.26
CA PRO A 495 20.13 -26.78 -13.49
C PRO A 495 19.52 -26.58 -12.10
N GLY A 496 19.24 -27.69 -11.42
CA GLY A 496 18.93 -27.68 -9.99
C GLY A 496 17.47 -27.37 -9.63
N ILE A 497 16.57 -27.35 -10.61
CA ILE A 497 15.14 -27.11 -10.40
C ILE A 497 14.43 -28.42 -10.05
N PRO A 498 13.68 -28.52 -8.94
CA PRO A 498 12.93 -29.74 -8.63
C PRO A 498 11.89 -30.05 -9.72
N THR A 499 11.77 -31.32 -10.11
CA THR A 499 10.72 -31.76 -11.05
C THR A 499 9.34 -31.47 -10.49
N GLU A 500 8.35 -31.40 -11.37
CA GLU A 500 6.95 -31.08 -11.07
C GLU A 500 6.72 -29.65 -10.56
N THR A 501 7.76 -28.82 -10.46
CA THR A 501 7.62 -27.43 -10.04
C THR A 501 6.92 -26.61 -11.12
N PRO A 502 5.78 -25.95 -10.84
CA PRO A 502 5.12 -25.06 -11.79
C PRO A 502 5.88 -23.73 -11.97
N LEU A 503 6.29 -23.43 -13.21
CA LEU A 503 7.13 -22.26 -13.55
C LEU A 503 6.52 -21.40 -14.65
N SER A 504 6.55 -20.08 -14.49
CA SER A 504 6.38 -19.14 -15.60
C SER A 504 7.77 -18.74 -16.10
N VAL A 505 8.12 -19.18 -17.31
CA VAL A 505 9.35 -18.75 -17.97
C VAL A 505 9.07 -17.43 -18.68
N VAL A 506 9.87 -16.42 -18.37
CA VAL A 506 9.73 -15.05 -18.85
C VAL A 506 10.98 -14.68 -19.64
N VAL A 507 10.79 -14.07 -20.79
CA VAL A 507 11.88 -13.51 -21.62
C VAL A 507 11.60 -12.04 -21.86
N ILE A 508 12.57 -11.20 -21.55
CA ILE A 508 12.53 -9.75 -21.79
C ILE A 508 13.70 -9.41 -22.70
N ARG A 509 13.43 -8.73 -23.81
CA ARG A 509 14.48 -8.29 -24.74
C ARG A 509 14.34 -6.82 -25.11
N THR A 510 15.47 -6.14 -25.22
CA THR A 510 15.55 -4.79 -25.77
C THR A 510 16.41 -4.82 -27.03
N VAL A 511 15.79 -4.68 -28.21
CA VAL A 511 16.49 -4.73 -29.50
C VAL A 511 16.02 -3.56 -30.35
N GLU A 512 16.96 -2.81 -30.95
CA GLU A 512 16.65 -1.67 -31.84
C GLU A 512 15.66 -0.66 -31.24
N SER A 513 15.83 -0.33 -29.96
CA SER A 513 14.93 0.58 -29.21
C SER A 513 13.47 0.08 -29.07
N LYS A 514 13.24 -1.22 -29.28
CA LYS A 514 11.97 -1.89 -29.03
C LYS A 514 12.09 -2.87 -27.87
N LEU A 515 11.01 -2.99 -27.11
CA LEU A 515 10.91 -3.89 -25.98
C LEU A 515 10.06 -5.09 -26.39
N TYR A 516 10.56 -6.29 -26.13
CA TYR A 516 9.86 -7.54 -26.38
C TYR A 516 9.68 -8.30 -25.07
N TYR A 517 8.51 -8.91 -24.92
CA TYR A 517 8.17 -9.75 -23.79
C TYR A 517 7.55 -11.05 -24.30
N GLY A 518 7.95 -12.16 -23.67
CA GLY A 518 7.29 -13.45 -23.83
C GLY A 518 7.18 -14.16 -22.50
N ARG A 519 6.07 -14.88 -22.33
CA ARG A 519 5.81 -15.71 -21.15
C ARG A 519 5.29 -17.07 -21.61
N GLN A 520 5.83 -18.13 -21.04
CA GLN A 520 5.29 -19.48 -21.19
C GLN A 520 5.19 -20.15 -19.82
N ASN A 521 3.99 -20.61 -19.49
CA ASN A 521 3.79 -21.43 -18.31
C ASN A 521 4.16 -22.88 -18.62
N THR A 522 4.94 -23.50 -17.75
CA THR A 522 5.35 -24.90 -17.85
C THR A 522 5.42 -25.54 -16.46
N THR A 523 5.75 -26.82 -16.43
CA THR A 523 6.09 -27.59 -15.24
C THR A 523 7.47 -28.20 -15.45
N ALA A 524 8.34 -28.08 -14.44
CA ALA A 524 9.71 -28.58 -14.53
C ALA A 524 9.75 -30.10 -14.74
N GLN A 525 10.31 -30.55 -15.86
CA GLN A 525 10.44 -31.95 -16.22
C GLN A 525 11.74 -32.17 -16.99
N ALA A 526 12.28 -33.38 -16.96
CA ALA A 526 13.49 -33.72 -17.72
C ALA A 526 13.22 -33.68 -19.24
N GLY A 527 14.15 -33.10 -20.01
CA GLY A 527 14.08 -33.05 -21.47
C GLY A 527 13.04 -32.09 -22.06
N VAL A 528 12.30 -31.34 -21.24
CA VAL A 528 11.31 -30.36 -21.73
C VAL A 528 12.00 -29.04 -22.06
N ALA A 529 12.00 -28.68 -23.34
CA ALA A 529 12.42 -27.37 -23.81
C ALA A 529 11.24 -26.38 -23.83
N VAL A 530 11.50 -25.14 -23.41
CA VAL A 530 10.50 -24.06 -23.34
C VAL A 530 10.87 -23.01 -24.38
N THR A 531 9.92 -22.53 -25.18
CA THR A 531 10.18 -21.53 -26.24
C THR A 531 9.12 -20.44 -26.18
N PRO A 532 9.23 -19.47 -25.25
CA PRO A 532 8.23 -18.42 -25.11
C PRO A 532 8.11 -17.58 -26.38
N THR A 533 6.89 -17.41 -26.88
CA THR A 533 6.60 -16.51 -28.00
C THR A 533 6.81 -15.06 -27.56
N LEU A 534 7.66 -14.33 -28.28
CA LEU A 534 7.94 -12.93 -28.02
C LEU A 534 6.99 -12.02 -28.79
N GLN A 535 6.50 -10.98 -28.12
CA GLN A 535 5.71 -9.91 -28.72
C GLN A 535 6.31 -8.56 -28.35
N GLU A 536 6.28 -7.61 -29.29
CA GLU A 536 6.62 -6.22 -29.01
C GLU A 536 5.64 -5.68 -27.96
N THR A 537 6.16 -4.97 -26.97
CA THR A 537 5.39 -4.48 -25.82
C THR A 537 5.85 -3.08 -25.41
N THR A 538 5.10 -2.45 -24.52
CA THR A 538 5.47 -1.18 -23.89
C THR A 538 5.98 -1.42 -22.47
N PRO A 539 6.76 -0.48 -21.90
CA PRO A 539 7.18 -0.58 -20.50
C PRO A 539 6.02 -0.75 -19.51
N ALA A 540 4.89 -0.06 -19.74
CA ALA A 540 3.70 -0.18 -18.89
C ALA A 540 3.06 -1.58 -19.02
N ALA A 541 2.88 -2.08 -20.24
CA ALA A 541 2.31 -3.39 -20.48
C ALA A 541 3.21 -4.53 -19.97
N LEU A 542 4.54 -4.36 -20.00
CA LEU A 542 5.49 -5.28 -19.36
C LEU A 542 5.24 -5.37 -17.85
N VAL A 543 5.15 -4.22 -17.16
CA VAL A 543 4.88 -4.19 -15.72
C VAL A 543 3.54 -4.85 -15.39
N ASP A 544 2.49 -4.56 -16.15
CA ASP A 544 1.17 -5.17 -15.96
C ASP A 544 1.21 -6.70 -16.16
N ALA A 545 1.92 -7.17 -17.18
CA ALA A 545 2.06 -8.60 -17.46
C ALA A 545 2.85 -9.35 -16.37
N LEU A 546 3.90 -8.72 -15.82
CA LEU A 546 4.70 -9.29 -14.73
C LEU A 546 3.93 -9.31 -13.40
N ASN A 547 3.06 -8.33 -13.16
CA ASN A 547 2.19 -8.30 -11.97
C ASN A 547 1.12 -9.41 -11.97
N GLN A 548 0.91 -10.11 -13.09
CA GLN A 548 0.05 -11.29 -13.20
C GLN A 548 0.81 -12.62 -13.03
N LEU A 549 2.09 -12.59 -12.62
CA LEU A 549 2.88 -13.80 -12.38
C LEU A 549 2.48 -14.51 -11.10
#